data_AF-G6EF77-F1
#
_entry.id   AF-G6EF77-F1
#
_cell.length_a   1.000
_cell.length_b   1.000
_cell.length_c   1.000
_cell.angle_alpha   90.00
_cell.angle_beta   90.00
_cell.angle_gamma   90.00
#
_symmetry.space_group_name_H-M   'P 1'
#
loop_
_entity.id
_entity.type
_entity.pdbx_description
1 polymer ?
#
loop_
_entity_poly.entity_id
_entity_poly.type
_entity_poly.pdbx_seq_one_letter_code
_entity_poly.pdbx_strand_id
1 'polypeptide(L)'
;MAGLFALGFALAASIGLGGFEKEVSMTSMDYFYFSLINVTTLGLGDIYPTGHLRVVAGVESLTGFLLISCSAQYVYKLMSKQET
;
A
#
# COMPACT_ATOMS: atom_id res chain seq x y z
N MET A 1 -4.07 -7.84 1.75
CA MET A 1 -3.64 -6.99 0.62
C MET A 1 -2.19 -6.53 0.76
N ALA A 2 -1.78 -5.93 1.90
CA ALA A 2 -0.38 -5.54 2.11
C ALA A 2 0.64 -6.68 1.88
N GLY A 3 0.36 -7.91 2.34
CA GLY A 3 1.25 -9.05 2.09
C GLY A 3 1.42 -9.44 0.61
N LEU A 4 0.40 -9.24 -0.22
CA LEU A 4 0.45 -9.54 -1.66
C LEU A 4 1.27 -8.48 -2.42
N PHE A 5 1.07 -7.21 -2.07
CA PHE A 5 1.87 -6.12 -2.62
C PHE A 5 3.32 -6.16 -2.13
N ALA A 6 3.57 -6.51 -0.86
CA ALA A 6 4.93 -6.73 -0.34
C ALA A 6 5.68 -7.84 -1.10
N LEU A 7 5.01 -8.96 -1.41
CA LEU A 7 5.56 -10.00 -2.28
C LEU A 7 5.80 -9.48 -3.71
N GLY A 8 4.87 -8.70 -4.26
CA GLY A 8 5.02 -8.05 -5.56
C GLY A 8 6.21 -7.11 -5.63
N PHE A 9 6.47 -6.33 -4.57
CA PHE A 9 7.63 -5.45 -4.45
C PHE A 9 8.94 -6.21 -4.30
N ALA A 10 8.97 -7.29 -3.52
CA ALA A 10 10.15 -8.15 -3.40
C ALA A 10 10.51 -8.80 -4.75
N LEU A 11 9.51 -9.25 -5.51
CA LEU A 11 9.69 -9.81 -6.85
C LEU A 11 10.13 -8.72 -7.85
N ALA A 12 9.49 -7.55 -7.85
CA ALA A 12 9.85 -6.43 -8.71
C ALA A 12 11.27 -5.91 -8.46
N ALA A 13 11.71 -5.91 -7.20
CA ALA A 13 13.07 -5.59 -6.81
C ALA A 13 14.07 -6.66 -7.30
N SER A 14 13.72 -7.95 -7.23
CA SER A 14 14.56 -9.04 -7.76
C SER A 14 14.74 -9.00 -9.28
N ILE A 15 13.78 -8.42 -10.00
CA ILE A 15 13.80 -8.27 -11.47
C ILE A 15 14.49 -6.96 -11.90
N GLY A 16 14.87 -6.09 -10.95
CA GLY A 16 15.57 -4.83 -11.26
C GLY A 16 14.68 -3.76 -11.88
N LEU A 17 13.36 -3.83 -11.69
CA LEU A 17 12.38 -2.90 -12.28
C LEU A 17 12.38 -1.49 -11.65
N GLY A 18 13.14 -1.31 -10.57
CA GLY A 18 13.31 -0.07 -9.82
C GLY A 18 13.91 -0.35 -8.43
N GLY A 19 14.33 0.71 -7.73
CA GLY A 19 14.90 0.62 -6.38
C GLY A 19 14.02 1.30 -5.34
N PHE A 20 14.41 1.10 -4.08
CA PHE A 20 14.01 1.98 -2.99
C PHE A 20 15.28 2.69 -2.54
N GLU A 21 15.32 4.01 -2.65
CA GLU A 21 16.41 4.78 -2.06
C GLU A 21 16.08 4.97 -0.58
N LYS A 22 16.80 4.25 0.27
CA LYS A 22 16.76 4.38 1.72
C LYS A 22 18.19 4.48 2.23
N GLU A 23 18.39 5.29 3.27
CA GLU A 23 19.69 5.58 3.87
C GLU A 23 20.35 4.35 4.55
N VAL A 24 19.58 3.29 4.81
CA VAL A 24 20.04 2.04 5.46
C VAL A 24 19.39 0.83 4.79
N SER A 25 20.18 -0.20 4.47
CA SER A 25 19.81 -1.46 3.80
C SER A 25 18.36 -1.92 4.04
N MET A 26 17.61 -2.07 2.95
CA MET A 26 16.21 -2.52 2.96
C MET A 26 16.10 -3.97 3.44
N THR A 27 15.42 -4.20 4.57
CA THR A 27 15.06 -5.55 5.04
C THR A 27 13.67 -5.93 4.52
N SER A 28 13.33 -7.22 4.42
CA SER A 28 11.98 -7.70 4.04
C SER A 28 10.85 -7.04 4.86
N MET A 29 11.13 -6.70 6.12
CA MET A 29 10.22 -5.97 7.03
C MET A 29 9.93 -4.53 6.55
N ASP A 30 10.91 -3.84 5.97
CA ASP A 30 10.75 -2.47 5.47
C ASP A 30 9.81 -2.43 4.26
N TYR A 31 9.87 -3.44 3.38
CA TYR A 31 8.93 -3.57 2.27
C TYR A 31 7.49 -3.78 2.74
N PHE A 32 7.30 -4.58 3.80
CA PHE A 32 5.99 -4.77 4.40
C PHE A 32 5.48 -3.48 5.06
N TYR A 33 6.35 -2.79 5.80
CA TYR A 33 6.02 -1.50 6.42
C TYR A 33 5.61 -0.47 5.37
N PHE A 34 6.40 -0.33 4.29
CA PHE A 34 6.10 0.57 3.19
C PHE A 34 4.74 0.25 2.52
N SER A 35 4.49 -1.02 2.20
CA SER A 35 3.20 -1.44 1.63
C SER A 35 2.03 -1.14 2.58
N LEU A 36 2.22 -1.32 3.89
CA LEU A 36 1.20 -1.06 4.89
C LEU A 36 0.86 0.43 5.01
N ILE A 37 1.85 1.32 5.08
CA ILE A 37 1.61 2.78 5.12
C ILE A 37 0.98 3.28 3.81
N ASN A 38 1.32 2.64 2.69
CA ASN A 38 0.84 3.08 1.38
C ASN A 38 -0.61 2.61 1.11
N VAL A 39 -0.94 1.36 1.45
CA VAL A 39 -2.31 0.82 1.34
C VAL A 39 -3.27 1.45 2.34
N THR A 40 -2.78 1.95 3.48
CA THR A 40 -3.59 2.74 4.42
C THR A 40 -3.69 4.20 4.03
N THR A 41 -3.09 4.60 2.90
CA THR A 41 -3.04 5.98 2.39
C THR A 41 -2.39 6.97 3.35
N LEU A 42 -1.56 6.49 4.28
CA LEU A 42 -0.85 7.31 5.27
C LEU A 42 0.30 8.10 4.61
N GLY A 43 1.04 7.46 3.70
CA GLY A 43 2.04 8.13 2.86
C GLY A 43 3.26 8.70 3.61
N LEU A 44 3.79 7.96 4.59
CA LEU A 44 5.01 8.34 5.31
C LEU A 44 6.22 8.44 4.36
N GLY A 45 6.90 9.59 4.37
CA GLY A 45 7.94 9.96 3.40
C GLY A 45 9.34 9.39 3.67
N ASP A 46 9.51 8.55 4.68
CA ASP A 46 10.82 8.02 5.08
C ASP A 46 11.40 7.01 4.07
N ILE A 47 10.53 6.40 3.25
CA ILE A 47 10.91 5.43 2.22
C ILE A 47 10.13 5.78 0.96
N TYR A 48 10.83 6.04 -0.14
CA TYR A 48 10.19 6.40 -1.40
C TYR A 48 10.58 5.45 -2.54
N PRO A 49 9.60 4.98 -3.33
CA PRO A 49 9.86 4.14 -4.49
C PRO A 49 10.47 4.99 -5.61
N THR A 50 11.48 4.46 -6.30
CA THR A 50 12.11 5.11 -7.45
C THR A 50 11.80 4.36 -8.76
N GLY A 51 11.87 5.07 -9.89
CA GLY A 51 11.55 4.50 -11.20
C GLY A 51 10.10 4.06 -11.35
N HIS A 52 9.88 2.90 -11.98
CA HIS A 52 8.54 2.38 -12.31
C HIS A 52 7.72 1.94 -11.09
N LEU A 53 8.37 1.74 -9.93
CA LEU A 53 7.72 1.40 -8.68
C LEU A 53 6.77 2.50 -8.17
N ARG A 54 6.95 3.76 -8.59
CA ARG A 54 6.05 4.87 -8.25
C ARG A 54 4.62 4.66 -8.75
N VAL A 55 4.47 4.08 -9.94
CA VAL A 55 3.15 3.79 -10.51
C VAL A 55 2.48 2.67 -9.70
N VAL A 56 3.24 1.63 -9.34
CA VAL A 56 2.74 0.52 -8.51
C VAL A 56 2.31 1.02 -7.14
N ALA A 57 3.11 1.90 -6.52
CA ALA A 57 2.77 2.53 -5.26
C ALA A 57 1.48 3.37 -5.37
N GLY A 58 1.31 4.16 -6.44
CA GLY A 58 0.07 4.91 -6.66
C GLY A 58 -1.18 4.01 -6.80
N VAL A 59 -1.06 2.88 -7.53
CA VAL A 59 -2.14 1.90 -7.67
C VAL A 59 -2.47 1.21 -6.34
N GLU A 60 -1.45 0.94 -5.53
CA GLU A 60 -1.63 0.40 -4.19
C GLU A 60 -2.40 1.36 -3.27
N SER A 61 -2.06 2.65 -3.25
CA SER A 61 -2.81 3.64 -2.47
C SER A 61 -4.26 3.77 -2.95
N LEU A 62 -4.49 3.76 -4.26
CA LEU A 62 -5.84 3.83 -4.84
C LEU A 62 -6.70 2.62 -4.44
N THR A 63 -6.09 1.43 -4.45
CA THR A 63 -6.75 0.20 -4.01
C THR A 63 -7.12 0.29 -2.53
N GLY A 64 -6.20 0.78 -1.69
CA GLY A 64 -6.44 1.07 -0.28
C GLY A 64 -7.61 2.01 -0.05
N PHE A 65 -7.64 3.12 -0.77
CA PHE A 65 -8.70 4.12 -0.71
C PHE A 65 -10.08 3.55 -1.07
N LEU A 66 -10.17 2.73 -2.11
CA LEU A 66 -11.42 2.07 -2.51
C LEU A 66 -11.91 1.10 -1.43
N LEU A 67 -11.02 0.34 -0.79
CA LEU A 67 -11.37 -0.57 0.29
C LEU A 67 -11.88 0.18 1.53
N ILE A 68 -11.23 1.29 1.91
CA ILE A 68 -11.68 2.15 3.02
C ILE A 68 -13.06 2.72 2.69
N SER A 69 -13.26 3.24 1.47
CA SER A 69 -14.53 3.81 1.02
C SER A 69 -15.66 2.77 1.02
N CYS A 70 -15.40 1.58 0.49
CA CYS A 70 -16.38 0.47 0.49
C CYS A 70 -16.72 0.03 1.91
N SER A 71 -15.74 -0.02 2.81
CA SER A 71 -15.94 -0.37 4.22
C SER A 71 -16.81 0.68 4.93
N ALA A 72 -16.55 1.97 4.69
CA ALA A 72 -17.35 3.07 5.23
C ALA A 72 -18.79 3.01 4.72
N GLN A 73 -19.00 2.77 3.42
CA GLN A 73 -20.33 2.59 2.84
C GLN A 73 -21.07 1.39 3.43
N TYR A 74 -20.37 0.29 3.69
CA TYR A 74 -20.95 -0.89 4.33
C TYR A 74 -21.40 -0.61 5.76
N VAL A 75 -20.54 0.04 6.56
CA VAL A 75 -20.88 0.45 7.93
C VAL A 75 -22.07 1.41 7.93
N TYR A 76 -22.09 2.39 7.03
CA TYR A 76 -23.22 3.32 6.88
C TYR A 76 -24.51 2.56 6.55
N LYS A 77 -24.48 1.62 5.60
CA LYS A 77 -25.65 0.78 5.28
C LYS A 77 -26.13 -0.05 6.46
N LEU A 78 -25.22 -0.56 7.29
CA LEU A 78 -25.59 -1.31 8.50
C LEU A 78 -26.27 -0.41 9.53
N MET A 79 -25.74 0.80 9.76
CA MET A 79 -26.33 1.76 10.70
C MET A 79 -27.72 2.21 10.23
N SER A 80 -27.87 2.60 8.95
CA SER A 80 -29.16 3.03 8.41
C SER A 80 -30.20 1.90 8.36
N LYS A 81 -29.78 0.63 8.31
CA LYS A 81 -30.69 -0.52 8.34
C LYS A 81 -31.20 -0.85 9.75
N GLN A 82 -30.57 -0.33 10.81
CA GLN A 82 -31.01 -0.54 12.20
C GLN A 82 -32.07 0.48 12.65
N GLU A 83 -32.38 1.48 11.84
CA GLU A 83 -33.39 2.52 12.12
C GLU A 83 -34.78 2.23 11.53
N THR A 84 -35.01 1.01 11.00
CA THR A 84 -36.31 0.49 10.52
C THR A 84 -36.60 -0.87 11.11
#